data_AF-A0A0B8QHQ0-F1
#
_entry.id   AF-A0A0B8QHQ0-F1
#
_cell.length_a   1.000
_cell.length_b   1.000
_cell.length_c   1.000
_cell.angle_alpha   90.00
_cell.angle_beta   90.00
_cell.angle_gamma   90.00
#
_symmetry.space_group_name_H-M   'P 1'
#
loop_
_entity.id
_entity.type
_entity.pdbx_description
1 polymer ?
#
loop_
_entity_poly.entity_id
_entity_poly.type
_entity_poly.pdbx_seq_one_letter_code
_entity_poly.pdbx_strand_id
1 'polypeptide(L)' 'MSAKSLEVGIPMPCTISALSFLDGYTTARLPANLLQAQRDYFGAHTYERLDRPRGEFFHTNWTGTGGDTASTTYDV' A
#
# COMPACT_ATOMS: atom_id res chain seq x y z
N MET A 1 -17.24 -3.26 -23.39
CA MET A 1 -16.07 -3.44 -24.27
C MET A 1 -14.90 -4.07 -23.51
N SER A 2 -14.41 -3.46 -22.42
CA SER A 2 -13.24 -3.94 -21.67
C SER A 2 -13.39 -5.32 -21.00
N ALA A 3 -14.57 -5.67 -20.48
CA ALA A 3 -14.80 -7.01 -19.92
C ALA A 3 -14.68 -8.10 -21.00
N LYS A 4 -15.28 -7.86 -22.18
CA LYS A 4 -15.22 -8.81 -23.29
C LYS A 4 -13.81 -8.99 -23.84
N SER A 5 -13.03 -7.91 -23.95
CA SER A 5 -11.65 -8.00 -24.43
C SER A 5 -10.77 -8.86 -23.54
N LEU A 6 -10.99 -8.84 -22.22
CA LEU A 6 -10.30 -9.72 -21.27
C LEU A 6 -10.69 -11.20 -21.47
N GLU A 7 -11.98 -11.50 -21.66
CA GLU A 7 -12.45 -12.88 -21.90
C GLU A 7 -11.86 -13.50 -23.16
N VAL A 8 -11.71 -12.71 -24.24
CA VAL A 8 -11.24 -13.21 -25.54
C VAL A 8 -9.75 -12.95 -25.80
N GLY A 9 -9.03 -12.41 -24.81
CA GLY A 9 -7.57 -12.19 -24.90
C GLY A 9 -7.14 -11.05 -25.83
N ILE A 10 -8.00 -10.05 -26.08
CA ILE A 10 -7.64 -8.86 -26.87
C ILE A 10 -6.96 -7.84 -25.94
N PRO A 11 -5.71 -7.45 -26.22
CA PRO A 11 -5.00 -6.48 -25.40
C PRO A 11 -5.60 -5.07 -25.57
N MET A 12 -5.98 -4.44 -24.45
CA MET A 12 -6.48 -3.05 -24.41
C MET A 12 -5.76 -2.23 -23.33
N PRO A 13 -4.42 -2.07 -23.40
CA PRO A 13 -3.62 -1.54 -22.29
C PRO A 13 -4.04 -0.13 -21.86
N CYS A 14 -4.30 0.78 -22.80
CA CYS A 14 -4.70 2.15 -22.50
C CYS A 14 -6.07 2.22 -21.83
N THR A 15 -7.05 1.48 -22.34
CA THR A 15 -8.42 1.47 -21.80
C THR A 15 -8.47 0.83 -20.42
N ILE A 16 -7.75 -0.27 -20.20
CA ILE A 16 -7.67 -0.94 -18.89
C ILE A 16 -6.97 -0.02 -17.89
N SER A 17 -5.84 0.60 -18.27
CA SER A 17 -5.13 1.55 -17.40
C SER A 17 -6.00 2.75 -17.00
N ALA A 18 -6.71 3.35 -17.96
CA ALA A 18 -7.62 4.47 -17.69
C ALA A 18 -8.76 4.08 -16.74
N LEU A 19 -9.34 2.88 -16.90
CA LEU A 19 -10.38 2.39 -16.01
C LEU A 19 -9.83 2.12 -14.59
N SER A 20 -8.71 1.40 -14.48
CA SER A 20 -8.07 1.13 -13.19
C SER A 20 -7.65 2.41 -12.46
N PHE A 21 -7.18 3.43 -13.19
CA PHE A 21 -6.87 4.73 -12.61
C PHE A 21 -8.13 5.43 -12.10
N LEU A 22 -9.22 5.46 -12.88
CA LEU A 22 -10.46 6.09 -12.47
C LEU A 22 -11.07 5.40 -11.24
N ASP A 23 -11.12 4.07 -11.24
CA ASP A 23 -11.58 3.27 -10.11
C ASP A 23 -10.70 3.54 -8.87
N GLY A 24 -9.37 3.56 -9.06
CA GLY A 24 -8.44 3.86 -7.98
C GLY A 24 -8.60 5.27 -7.42
N TYR A 25 -8.77 6.27 -8.28
CA TYR A 25 -8.91 7.67 -7.93
C TYR A 25 -10.22 7.96 -7.18
N THR A 26 -11.30 7.29 -7.56
CA THR A 26 -12.62 7.46 -6.93
C THR A 26 -12.80 6.59 -5.69
N THR A 27 -11.89 5.65 -5.44
CA THR A 27 -11.90 4.79 -4.26
C THR A 27 -11.34 5.51 -3.04
N ALA A 28 -12.19 5.80 -2.06
CA ALA A 28 -11.78 6.49 -0.82
C ALA A 28 -10.77 5.68 0.04
N ARG A 29 -10.75 4.35 -0.08
CA ARG A 29 -9.83 3.47 0.66
C ARG A 29 -9.20 2.43 -0.26
N LEU A 30 -7.96 2.68 -0.65
CA LEU A 30 -7.16 1.77 -1.47
C LEU A 30 -6.43 0.72 -0.60
N PRO A 31 -6.07 -0.44 -1.17
CA PRO A 31 -5.29 -1.47 -0.48
C PRO A 31 -3.82 -1.08 -0.21
N ALA A 32 -3.45 0.20 -0.38
CA ALA A 32 -2.12 0.72 -0.08
C ALA A 32 -1.75 0.59 1.42
N ASN A 33 -2.74 0.41 2.30
CA ASN A 33 -2.50 0.07 3.71
C ASN A 33 -1.74 -1.25 3.89
N LEU A 34 -1.99 -2.26 3.04
CA LEU A 34 -1.25 -3.52 3.08
C LEU A 34 0.20 -3.32 2.67
N LEU A 35 0.47 -2.46 1.68
CA LEU A 35 1.84 -2.08 1.32
C LEU A 35 2.57 -1.43 2.49
N GLN A 36 1.91 -0.52 3.23
CA GLN A 36 2.50 0.07 4.43
C GLN A 36 2.78 -0.97 5.52
N ALA A 37 1.83 -1.88 5.77
CA ALA A 37 2.03 -2.98 6.71
C ALA A 37 3.19 -3.91 6.29
N GLN A 38 3.34 -4.24 5.01
CA GLN A 38 4.46 -5.04 4.50
C GLN A 38 5.80 -4.33 4.69
N ARG A 39 5.87 -3.03 4.38
CA ARG A 39 7.08 -2.22 4.57
C ARG A 39 7.49 -2.16 6.03
N ASP A 40 6.51 -2.03 6.93
CA ASP A 40 6.75 -2.03 8.37
C ASP A 40 7.16 -3.42 8.88
N TYR A 41 6.50 -4.48 8.41
CA TYR A 41 6.81 -5.87 8.76
C TYR A 41 8.25 -6.25 8.40
N PHE A 42 8.68 -6.00 7.17
CA PHE A 42 9.99 -6.46 6.69
C PHE A 42 11.13 -5.48 6.96
N GLY A 43 10.84 -4.23 7.29
CA GLY A 43 11.86 -3.17 7.32
C GLY A 43 11.67 -2.08 8.38
N ALA A 44 10.72 -2.24 9.31
CA ALA A 44 10.44 -1.25 10.36
C ALA A 44 10.27 0.19 9.82
N HIS A 45 9.68 0.30 8.63
CA HIS A 45 9.51 1.58 7.93
C HIS A 45 8.39 2.46 8.49
N THR A 46 7.66 1.98 9.50
CA THR A 46 6.51 2.64 10.13
C THR A 46 5.34 2.90 9.17
N TYR A 47 4.20 3.26 9.72
CA TYR A 47 3.01 3.68 8.96
C TYR A 47 2.12 4.62 9.80
N GLU A 48 1.23 5.36 9.14
CA GLU A 48 0.23 6.20 9.80
C GLU A 48 -1.08 5.44 10.03
N ARG A 49 -1.77 5.76 11.13
CA ARG A 49 -3.08 5.19 11.46
C ARG A 49 -4.21 6.15 11.15
N LEU A 50 -5.36 5.60 10.74
CA LEU A 50 -6.57 6.40 10.45
C LEU A 50 -7.26 6.94 11.71
N ASP A 51 -6.98 6.38 12.88
CA ASP A 51 -7.54 6.78 14.17
C ASP A 51 -6.59 7.68 14.98
N ARG A 52 -5.58 8.25 14.33
CA ARG A 52 -4.60 9.16 14.94
C ARG A 52 -4.43 10.41 14.08
N PRO A 53 -3.99 11.53 14.69
CA PRO A 53 -3.57 12.70 13.94
C PRO A 53 -2.57 12.34 12.85
N ARG A 54 -2.72 12.98 11.69
CA ARG A 54 -1.81 12.79 10.57
C ARG A 54 -0.40 13.28 10.94
N GLY A 55 0.63 12.54 10.53
CA GLY A 55 2.03 12.77 10.90
C GLY A 55 2.51 11.96 12.09
N GLU A 56 1.64 11.19 12.75
CA GLU A 56 2.04 10.20 13.75
C GLU A 56 2.36 8.86 13.08
N PHE A 57 3.60 8.39 13.26
CA PHE A 57 4.11 7.15 12.67
C PHE A 57 4.25 6.06 13.73
N PHE A 58 3.87 4.84 13.36
CA PHE A 58 3.84 3.68 14.24
C PHE A 58 4.66 2.55 13.62
N HIS A 59 5.53 1.94 14.41
CA HIS A 59 6.09 0.61 14.13
C HIS A 59 5.30 -0.43 14.90
N THR A 60 4.98 -1.56 14.28
CA THR A 60 4.38 -2.72 14.95
C THR A 60 5.37 -3.88 14.97
N ASN A 61 5.57 -4.50 16.14
CA ASN A 61 6.28 -5.77 16.22
C ASN A 61 5.37 -6.90 15.72
N TRP A 62 5.42 -7.15 14.42
CA TRP A 62 4.53 -8.11 13.76
C TRP A 62 4.86 -9.58 14.03
N THR A 63 6.11 -9.90 14.38
CA THR A 63 6.56 -11.28 14.63
C THR A 63 6.36 -11.70 16.10
N GLY A 64 6.13 -10.73 17.00
CA GLY A 64 5.97 -10.97 18.44
C GLY A 64 7.28 -11.27 19.18
N THR A 65 8.39 -11.44 18.45
CA THR A 65 9.71 -11.79 19.01
C THR A 65 10.82 -10.83 18.58
N GLY A 66 10.54 -9.85 17.71
CA GLY A 66 11.53 -8.97 17.08
C GLY A 66 12.01 -7.75 17.88
N GLY A 67 11.52 -7.53 19.11
CA GLY A 67 11.86 -6.34 19.93
C GLY A 67 11.39 -5.01 19.32
N ASP A 68 11.78 -3.89 19.93
CA ASP A 68 11.51 -2.51 19.45
C ASP A 68 12.51 -2.09 18.35
N THR A 69 12.64 -2.90 17.32
CA THR A 69 13.58 -2.63 16.22
C THR A 69 13.04 -1.49 15.35
N ALA A 70 13.72 -0.34 15.35
CA ALA A 70 13.41 0.79 14.49
C ALA A 70 14.51 1.00 13.45
N SER A 71 14.15 1.24 12.18
CA SER A 71 15.11 1.67 11.17
C SER A 71 15.47 3.14 11.44
N THR A 72 16.57 3.38 12.15
CA THR A 72 17.07 4.74 12.37
C THR A 72 18.01 5.14 11.23
N THR A 73 17.89 6.37 10.76
CA THR A 73 18.93 6.99 9.92
C THR A 73 20.22 7.07 10.74
N TYR A 74 21.32 6.54 10.21
CA TYR A 74 22.65 6.82 10.78
C TYR A 74 22.99 8.27 10.47
N ASP A 75 22.92 9.16 11.46
CA ASP A 75 23.59 10.45 11.36
C ASP A 75 25.10 10.21 11.51
N VAL A 76 25.87 10.62 10.49
CA VAL A 76 27.34 10.67 10.51
C VAL A 76 27.78 12.10 10.74
#